data_AF-A0A7S1VAC0-F1
#
_entry.id   AF-A0A7S1VAC0-F1
#
_cell.length_a   1.000
_cell.length_b   1.000
_cell.length_c   1.000
_cell.angle_alpha   90.00
_cell.angle_beta   90.00
_cell.angle_gamma   90.00
#
_symmetry.space_group_name_H-M   'P 1'
#
loop_
_entity.id
_entity.type
_entity.pdbx_description
1 polymer ?
#
loop_
_entity_poly.entity_id
_entity_poly.type
_entity_poly.pdbx_seq_one_letter_code
_entity_poly.pdbx_strand_id
1 'polypeptide(L)'
;PPLASPYPPTSFALFSTCFSFHYPYLLLFPHTLFPMHSPVIGSQGLDMSRGYWSPSTSTVDFCEPNYVHSAYIAEWTNTWTSLLITIISTYCAYASSPALRTTSSGRLTLITYGMLGLCGLGSVAFHATLTFPGQAADELTMLYSAAATVVGLTTARHPTASLSLLSTAATLLCALVTFAYLSARSFGLFFLTYASLVLSIALLGWQVTSSASAPPAFRRCRSLYRASV
;
A
#
# COMPACT_ATOMS: atom_id res chain seq x y z
N PRO A 1 18.64 29.47 24.73
CA PRO A 1 18.50 28.94 23.35
C PRO A 1 17.91 27.52 23.36
N PRO A 2 16.70 27.28 22.86
CA PRO A 2 16.16 25.93 22.85
C PRO A 2 16.90 25.10 21.80
N LEU A 3 17.45 23.97 22.24
CA LEU A 3 18.08 22.95 21.40
C LEU A 3 17.09 22.52 20.30
N ALA A 4 17.48 22.70 19.04
CA ALA A 4 16.73 22.23 17.90
C ALA A 4 16.53 20.69 18.02
N SER A 5 15.27 20.26 18.01
CA SER A 5 14.89 18.86 17.92
C SER A 5 15.56 18.20 16.70
N PRO A 6 16.25 17.05 16.84
CA PRO A 6 17.02 16.43 15.75
C PRO A 6 16.15 15.75 14.68
N TYR A 7 14.82 15.78 14.82
CA TYR A 7 13.89 15.15 13.89
C TYR A 7 13.44 16.14 12.80
N PRO A 8 13.76 15.94 11.51
CA PRO A 8 13.12 16.69 10.43
C PRO A 8 11.63 16.31 10.41
N PRO A 9 10.68 17.24 10.69
CA PRO A 9 9.30 16.86 11.01
C PRO A 9 8.40 16.58 9.80
N THR A 10 8.96 16.44 8.60
CA THR A 10 8.18 16.55 7.35
C THR A 10 7.97 15.22 6.63
N SER A 11 8.88 14.25 6.73
CA SER A 11 8.84 13.02 5.92
C SER A 11 7.85 11.97 6.40
N PHE A 12 7.72 11.74 7.72
CA PHE A 12 6.75 10.79 8.27
C PHE A 12 5.31 11.34 8.26
N ALA A 13 5.21 12.67 8.33
CA ALA A 13 3.93 13.38 8.29
C ALA A 13 3.29 13.34 6.91
N LEU A 14 4.08 13.65 5.86
CA LEU A 14 3.64 13.54 4.47
C LEU A 14 3.24 12.10 4.10
N PHE A 15 3.96 11.09 4.60
CA PHE A 15 3.62 9.69 4.41
C PHE A 15 2.25 9.34 5.00
N SER A 16 1.96 9.74 6.25
CA SER A 16 0.67 9.47 6.88
C SER A 16 -0.51 10.16 6.16
N THR A 17 -0.35 11.38 5.63
CA THR A 17 -1.40 12.07 4.85
C THR A 17 -1.59 11.53 3.45
N CYS A 18 -0.51 11.24 2.72
CA CYS A 18 -0.64 10.69 1.37
C CYS A 18 -1.16 9.23 1.43
N PHE A 19 -0.72 8.44 2.40
CA PHE A 19 -1.13 7.04 2.52
C PHE A 19 -2.54 6.88 3.10
N SER A 20 -2.93 7.66 4.12
CA SER A 20 -4.27 7.54 4.74
C SER A 20 -5.39 8.16 3.89
N PHE A 21 -5.10 9.13 3.02
CA PHE A 21 -6.12 9.79 2.18
C PHE A 21 -6.10 9.41 0.71
N HIS A 22 -5.04 8.80 0.16
CA HIS A 22 -5.02 8.42 -1.27
C HIS A 22 -4.96 6.91 -1.51
N TYR A 23 -4.48 6.09 -0.56
CA TYR A 23 -4.35 4.65 -0.80
C TYR A 23 -5.68 3.88 -0.95
N PRO A 24 -6.71 4.11 -0.11
CA PRO A 24 -8.01 3.50 -0.36
C PRO A 24 -8.69 4.07 -1.61
N TYR A 25 -8.35 5.29 -2.04
CA TYR A 25 -8.97 5.91 -3.22
C TYR A 25 -8.31 5.45 -4.54
N LEU A 26 -7.02 5.14 -4.56
CA LEU A 26 -6.33 4.63 -5.75
C LEU A 26 -6.72 3.18 -6.07
N LEU A 27 -7.10 2.38 -5.08
CA LEU A 27 -7.66 1.03 -5.28
C LEU A 27 -9.17 1.02 -5.58
N LEU A 28 -9.88 2.13 -5.29
CA LEU A 28 -11.33 2.25 -5.50
C LEU A 28 -11.72 3.12 -6.72
N PHE A 29 -10.77 3.71 -7.44
CA PHE A 29 -11.04 4.51 -8.65
C PHE A 29 -10.36 3.95 -9.92
N PRO A 30 -10.95 2.91 -10.56
CA PRO A 30 -10.77 2.73 -12.00
C PRO A 30 -11.77 3.57 -12.82
N HIS A 31 -12.85 4.07 -12.22
CA HIS A 31 -14.07 4.41 -12.98
C HIS A 31 -14.22 5.85 -13.50
N THR A 32 -13.27 6.77 -13.30
CA THR A 32 -13.47 8.18 -13.71
C THR A 32 -12.54 8.71 -14.79
N LEU A 33 -11.50 7.97 -15.20
CA LEU A 33 -10.53 8.47 -16.19
C LEU A 33 -10.73 7.93 -17.61
N PHE A 34 -11.57 6.91 -17.80
CA PHE A 34 -11.89 6.39 -19.13
C PHE A 34 -13.40 6.14 -19.26
N PRO A 35 -14.15 6.95 -20.04
CA PRO A 35 -15.52 6.62 -20.36
C PRO A 35 -15.55 5.33 -21.18
N MET A 36 -16.01 4.23 -20.57
CA MET A 36 -16.22 2.93 -21.20
C MET A 36 -17.28 3.06 -22.30
N HIS A 37 -16.86 3.15 -23.56
CA HIS A 37 -17.71 2.76 -24.68
C HIS A 37 -17.67 1.24 -24.79
N SER A 38 -18.71 0.57 -24.31
CA SER A 38 -18.90 -0.87 -24.49
C SER A 38 -19.19 -1.20 -25.95
N PRO A 39 -18.64 -2.30 -26.46
CA PRO A 39 -19.44 -3.25 -27.21
C PRO A 39 -19.66 -4.48 -26.33
N VAL A 40 -20.93 -4.78 -26.10
CA VAL A 40 -21.42 -6.00 -25.46
C VAL A 40 -20.98 -7.21 -26.30
N ILE A 41 -20.05 -8.03 -25.79
CA ILE A 41 -19.95 -9.45 -26.15
C ILE A 41 -19.53 -10.26 -24.91
N GLY A 42 -20.48 -11.03 -24.37
CA GLY A 42 -20.26 -12.38 -23.82
C GLY A 42 -19.66 -12.52 -22.42
N SER A 43 -20.51 -12.91 -21.46
CA SER A 43 -20.22 -13.66 -20.22
C SER A 43 -18.96 -13.33 -19.40
N GLN A 44 -19.20 -12.75 -18.22
CA GLN A 44 -18.29 -12.50 -17.09
C GLN A 44 -17.78 -13.80 -16.41
N GLY A 45 -17.27 -14.75 -17.18
CA GLY A 45 -16.74 -16.01 -16.64
C GLY A 45 -15.49 -16.40 -17.40
N LEU A 46 -14.35 -16.40 -16.70
CA LEU A 46 -13.09 -17.09 -17.04
C LEU A 46 -13.01 -17.49 -18.52
N ASP A 47 -12.76 -16.54 -19.42
CA ASP A 47 -12.62 -16.84 -20.85
C ASP A 47 -11.33 -17.66 -21.05
N MET A 48 -11.52 -18.97 -21.17
CA MET A 48 -10.46 -19.97 -21.34
C MET A 48 -9.71 -19.84 -22.68
N SER A 49 -10.09 -18.92 -23.57
CA SER A 49 -9.67 -18.92 -24.97
C SER A 49 -9.10 -17.61 -25.51
N ARG A 50 -9.02 -16.55 -24.70
CA ARG A 50 -8.50 -15.25 -25.15
C ARG A 50 -7.50 -14.69 -24.16
N GLY A 51 -6.21 -14.83 -24.47
CA GLY A 51 -5.12 -14.23 -23.71
C GLY A 51 -3.87 -15.11 -23.68
N TYR A 52 -2.69 -14.49 -23.59
CA TYR A 52 -1.41 -15.18 -23.52
C TYR A 52 -1.23 -15.97 -22.21
N TRP A 53 -1.79 -15.46 -21.11
CA TRP A 53 -1.69 -16.07 -19.77
C TRP A 53 -2.88 -16.97 -19.41
N SER A 54 -3.77 -17.24 -20.36
CA SER A 54 -4.95 -18.08 -20.14
C SER A 54 -4.57 -19.57 -20.02
N PRO A 55 -5.28 -20.35 -19.18
CA PRO A 55 -6.35 -19.91 -18.29
C PRO A 55 -5.82 -19.20 -17.04
N SER A 56 -6.59 -18.22 -16.53
CA SER A 56 -6.29 -17.53 -15.28
C SER A 56 -6.18 -18.55 -14.13
N THR A 57 -5.15 -18.37 -13.29
CA THR A 57 -4.92 -19.25 -12.13
C THR A 57 -5.13 -18.55 -10.80
N SER A 58 -5.41 -17.25 -10.82
CA SER A 58 -5.80 -16.48 -9.63
C SER A 58 -7.09 -17.00 -9.02
N THR A 59 -7.27 -16.76 -7.72
CA THR A 59 -8.50 -17.12 -6.99
C THR A 59 -9.55 -16.02 -7.09
N VAL A 60 -9.18 -14.84 -7.59
CA VAL A 60 -10.03 -13.68 -7.78
C VAL A 60 -9.77 -13.09 -9.17
N ASP A 61 -10.85 -12.60 -9.77
CA ASP A 61 -10.86 -11.80 -10.98
C ASP A 61 -11.67 -10.53 -10.67
N PHE A 62 -11.17 -9.38 -11.08
CA PHE A 62 -11.77 -8.08 -10.74
C PHE A 62 -12.75 -7.63 -11.84
N CYS A 63 -13.28 -6.41 -11.73
CA CYS A 63 -14.35 -5.94 -12.60
C CYS A 63 -13.89 -5.49 -14.00
N GLU A 64 -12.58 -5.36 -14.26
CA GLU A 64 -12.10 -4.93 -15.58
C GLU A 64 -12.18 -6.10 -16.57
N PRO A 65 -12.76 -5.93 -17.77
CA PRO A 65 -12.81 -7.02 -18.74
C PRO A 65 -11.42 -7.44 -19.26
N ASN A 66 -11.17 -8.75 -19.25
CA ASN A 66 -9.86 -9.32 -19.58
C ASN A 66 -9.53 -9.25 -21.08
N TYR A 67 -8.28 -8.90 -21.38
CA TYR A 67 -7.64 -8.90 -22.70
C TYR A 67 -8.33 -8.03 -23.77
N VAL A 68 -9.09 -7.00 -23.36
CA VAL A 68 -9.79 -6.08 -24.29
C VAL A 68 -8.81 -5.24 -25.11
N HIS A 69 -7.73 -4.76 -24.48
CA HIS A 69 -6.77 -3.85 -25.12
C HIS A 69 -5.48 -4.54 -25.61
N SER A 70 -5.18 -5.73 -25.10
CA SER A 70 -3.97 -6.48 -25.45
C SER A 70 -4.17 -7.97 -25.18
N ALA A 71 -3.59 -8.83 -26.02
CA ALA A 71 -3.55 -10.26 -25.77
C ALA A 71 -2.56 -10.65 -24.65
N TYR A 72 -1.66 -9.75 -24.22
CA TYR A 72 -0.62 -10.03 -23.22
C TYR A 72 -0.91 -9.45 -21.82
N ILE A 73 -1.79 -8.46 -21.74
CA ILE A 73 -2.16 -7.78 -20.49
C ILE A 73 -3.65 -8.04 -20.27
N ALA A 74 -3.98 -8.78 -19.21
CA ALA A 74 -5.37 -9.13 -18.90
C ALA A 74 -6.20 -7.87 -18.55
N GLU A 75 -5.83 -7.15 -17.50
CA GLU A 75 -6.55 -5.94 -17.06
C GLU A 75 -5.69 -4.70 -17.33
N TRP A 76 -5.93 -4.04 -18.47
CA TRP A 76 -5.08 -2.96 -19.00
C TRP A 76 -4.98 -1.77 -18.05
N THR A 77 -6.12 -1.27 -17.60
CA THR A 77 -6.23 -0.07 -16.77
C THR A 77 -5.65 -0.35 -15.40
N ASN A 78 -6.04 -1.45 -14.75
CA ASN A 78 -5.53 -1.86 -13.45
C ASN A 78 -4.00 -2.07 -13.46
N THR A 79 -3.45 -2.61 -14.55
CA THR A 79 -1.99 -2.76 -14.72
C THR A 79 -1.28 -1.41 -14.75
N TRP A 80 -1.73 -0.47 -15.59
CA TRP A 80 -1.06 0.83 -15.73
C TRP A 80 -1.20 1.73 -14.51
N THR A 81 -2.38 1.73 -13.86
CA THR A 81 -2.58 2.48 -12.61
C THR A 81 -1.73 1.91 -11.48
N SER A 82 -1.56 0.58 -11.42
CA SER A 82 -0.67 -0.08 -10.45
C SER A 82 0.80 0.31 -10.65
N LEU A 83 1.25 0.48 -11.90
CA LEU A 83 2.61 0.95 -12.18
C LEU A 83 2.88 2.35 -11.60
N LEU A 84 1.86 3.21 -11.54
CA LEU A 84 1.99 4.52 -10.91
C LEU A 84 2.31 4.41 -9.42
N ILE A 85 1.80 3.40 -8.72
CA ILE A 85 2.14 3.13 -7.31
C ILE A 85 3.64 2.91 -7.16
N THR A 86 4.23 2.10 -8.05
CA THR A 86 5.69 1.85 -8.08
C THR A 86 6.48 3.14 -8.30
N ILE A 87 6.07 3.93 -9.30
CA ILE A 87 6.75 5.18 -9.67
C ILE A 87 6.71 6.18 -8.51
N ILE A 88 5.52 6.41 -7.95
CA ILE A 88 5.31 7.37 -6.84
C ILE A 88 6.10 6.93 -5.61
N SER A 89 6.03 5.65 -5.24
CA SER A 89 6.72 5.13 -4.05
C SER A 89 8.24 5.22 -4.18
N THR A 90 8.77 4.89 -5.36
CA THR A 90 10.20 5.00 -5.66
C THR A 90 10.65 6.46 -5.65
N TYR A 91 9.86 7.36 -6.23
CA TYR A 91 10.12 8.80 -6.17
C TYR A 91 10.11 9.32 -4.73
N CYS A 92 9.15 8.91 -3.89
CA CYS A 92 9.11 9.29 -2.48
C CYS A 92 10.34 8.78 -1.71
N ALA A 93 10.82 7.55 -1.99
CA ALA A 93 12.05 7.03 -1.40
C ALA A 93 13.29 7.83 -1.84
N TYR A 94 13.36 8.20 -3.12
CA TYR A 94 14.46 8.98 -3.69
C TYR A 94 14.49 10.43 -3.17
N ALA A 95 13.33 11.10 -3.16
CA ALA A 95 13.17 12.48 -2.74
C ALA A 95 13.22 12.66 -1.21
N SER A 96 13.22 11.56 -0.46
CA SER A 96 13.30 11.58 1.01
C SER A 96 14.64 12.14 1.49
N SER A 97 14.60 12.88 2.62
CA SER A 97 15.79 13.46 3.23
C SER A 97 16.87 12.39 3.51
N PRO A 98 18.15 12.64 3.20
CA PRO A 98 19.26 11.76 3.57
C PRO A 98 19.32 11.43 5.07
N ALA A 99 18.79 12.32 5.92
CA ALA A 99 18.69 12.11 7.37
C ALA A 99 17.84 10.89 7.75
N LEU A 100 16.94 10.40 6.87
CA LEU A 100 16.22 9.16 7.13
C LEU A 100 17.15 7.95 7.22
N ARG A 101 18.33 7.99 6.58
CA ARG A 101 19.28 6.86 6.59
C ARG A 101 20.01 6.71 7.93
N THR A 102 20.09 7.79 8.71
CA THR A 102 20.88 7.83 9.95
C THR A 102 20.14 7.22 11.14
N THR A 103 18.81 7.19 11.12
CA THR A 103 17.99 6.68 12.23
C THR A 103 17.31 5.36 11.87
N SER A 104 17.06 4.50 12.86
CA SER A 104 16.38 3.22 12.62
C SER A 104 14.93 3.40 12.14
N SER A 105 14.20 4.38 12.69
CA SER A 105 12.83 4.71 12.25
C SER A 105 12.80 5.32 10.84
N GLY A 106 13.80 6.13 10.50
CA GLY A 106 13.94 6.66 9.14
C GLY A 106 14.27 5.56 8.13
N ARG A 107 15.14 4.61 8.48
CA ARG A 107 15.40 3.44 7.64
C ARG A 107 14.16 2.57 7.46
N LEU A 108 13.35 2.36 8.52
CA LEU A 108 12.06 1.69 8.39
C LEU A 108 11.12 2.43 7.43
N THR A 109 11.12 3.76 7.45
CA THR A 109 10.32 4.57 6.50
C THR A 109 10.77 4.32 5.05
N LEU A 110 12.08 4.32 4.79
CA LEU A 110 12.61 4.01 3.45
C LEU A 110 12.29 2.58 3.00
N ILE A 111 12.39 1.60 3.91
CA ILE A 111 11.96 0.21 3.65
C ILE A 111 10.48 0.17 3.30
N THR A 112 9.64 0.93 4.01
CA THR A 112 8.19 0.97 3.75
C THR A 112 7.88 1.53 2.36
N TYR A 113 8.58 2.58 1.91
CA TYR A 113 8.46 3.05 0.52
C TYR A 113 8.91 1.99 -0.49
N GLY A 114 10.00 1.27 -0.21
CA GLY A 114 10.45 0.17 -1.05
C GLY A 114 9.41 -0.95 -1.16
N MET A 115 8.83 -1.37 -0.04
CA MET A 115 7.76 -2.37 0.00
C MET A 115 6.51 -1.90 -0.76
N LEU A 116 6.19 -0.61 -0.68
CA LEU A 116 5.08 -0.04 -1.44
C LEU A 116 5.35 -0.03 -2.95
N GLY A 117 6.59 0.23 -3.35
CA GLY A 117 7.02 0.08 -4.73
C GLY A 117 6.91 -1.35 -5.23
N LEU A 118 7.29 -2.32 -4.39
CA LEU A 118 7.11 -3.75 -4.69
C LEU A 118 5.63 -4.15 -4.76
N CYS A 119 4.76 -3.52 -3.96
CA CYS A 119 3.31 -3.69 -4.07
C CYS A 119 2.77 -3.23 -5.42
N GLY A 120 3.18 -2.06 -5.91
CA GLY A 120 2.82 -1.63 -7.27
C GLY A 120 3.28 -2.63 -8.34
N LEU A 121 4.50 -3.19 -8.21
CA LEU A 121 5.01 -4.21 -9.14
C LEU A 121 4.28 -5.55 -9.02
N GLY A 122 3.92 -5.96 -7.80
CA GLY A 122 3.09 -7.15 -7.55
C GLY A 122 1.72 -7.00 -8.20
N SER A 123 1.08 -5.86 -8.00
CA SER A 123 -0.21 -5.50 -8.59
C SER A 123 -0.14 -5.45 -10.12
N VAL A 124 0.94 -4.90 -10.70
CA VAL A 124 1.21 -4.99 -12.16
C VAL A 124 1.29 -6.45 -12.61
N ALA A 125 2.07 -7.29 -11.91
CA ALA A 125 2.23 -8.69 -12.27
C ALA A 125 0.90 -9.47 -12.14
N PHE A 126 0.10 -9.16 -11.13
CA PHE A 126 -1.23 -9.75 -10.95
C PHE A 126 -2.18 -9.34 -12.08
N HIS A 127 -2.46 -8.04 -12.24
CA HIS A 127 -3.43 -7.55 -13.22
C HIS A 127 -3.00 -7.78 -14.67
N ALA A 128 -1.70 -7.86 -14.97
CA ALA A 128 -1.24 -8.20 -16.31
C ALA A 128 -1.48 -9.69 -16.66
N THR A 129 -1.46 -10.59 -15.67
CA THR A 129 -1.38 -12.04 -15.92
C THR A 129 -2.55 -12.85 -15.38
N LEU A 130 -3.25 -12.37 -14.34
CA LEU A 130 -4.24 -13.10 -13.54
C LEU A 130 -3.74 -14.47 -13.09
N THR A 131 -2.46 -14.53 -12.71
CA THR A 131 -1.84 -15.76 -12.20
C THR A 131 -1.79 -15.77 -10.68
N PHE A 132 -1.87 -16.96 -10.08
CA PHE A 132 -1.74 -17.08 -8.61
C PHE A 132 -0.41 -16.54 -8.07
N PRO A 133 0.77 -16.76 -8.70
CA PRO A 133 2.01 -16.12 -8.26
C PRO A 133 1.97 -14.59 -8.34
N GLY A 134 1.35 -14.03 -9.38
CA GLY A 134 1.12 -12.58 -9.50
C GLY A 134 0.24 -12.07 -8.35
N GLN A 135 -0.88 -12.74 -8.10
CA GLN A 135 -1.80 -12.44 -7.00
C GLN A 135 -1.08 -12.50 -5.64
N ALA A 136 -0.30 -13.56 -5.40
CA ALA A 136 0.48 -13.68 -4.17
C ALA A 136 1.52 -12.56 -4.05
N ALA A 137 2.16 -12.13 -5.14
CA ALA A 137 3.10 -11.01 -5.12
C ALA A 137 2.40 -9.69 -4.74
N ASP A 138 1.22 -9.42 -5.29
CA ASP A 138 0.40 -8.26 -4.94
C ASP A 138 -0.04 -8.29 -3.46
N GLU A 139 -0.81 -9.30 -3.08
CA GLU A 139 -1.42 -9.40 -1.76
C GLU A 139 -0.39 -9.47 -0.63
N LEU A 140 0.67 -10.26 -0.78
CA LEU A 140 1.66 -10.39 0.28
C LEU A 140 2.44 -9.08 0.44
N THR A 141 2.86 -8.41 -0.63
CA THR A 141 3.58 -7.13 -0.49
C THR A 141 2.71 -6.03 0.12
N MET A 142 1.39 -6.02 -0.14
CA MET A 142 0.42 -5.20 0.60
C MET A 142 0.43 -5.50 2.11
N LEU A 143 0.42 -6.77 2.50
CA LEU A 143 0.45 -7.19 3.90
C LEU A 143 1.72 -6.70 4.62
N TYR A 144 2.90 -6.95 4.04
CA TYR A 144 4.19 -6.56 4.63
C TYR A 144 4.36 -5.03 4.72
N SER A 145 3.93 -4.29 3.69
CA SER A 145 3.98 -2.82 3.71
C SER A 145 3.05 -2.21 4.78
N ALA A 146 1.85 -2.77 4.94
CA ALA A 146 0.93 -2.34 5.99
C ALA A 146 1.48 -2.63 7.39
N ALA A 147 2.05 -3.82 7.61
CA ALA A 147 2.64 -4.19 8.89
C ALA A 147 3.84 -3.28 9.26
N ALA A 148 4.73 -2.98 8.30
CA ALA A 148 5.83 -2.03 8.50
C ALA A 148 5.32 -0.62 8.88
N THR A 149 4.21 -0.19 8.26
CA THR A 149 3.56 1.08 8.58
C THR A 149 3.01 1.10 10.01
N VAL A 150 2.35 0.01 10.45
CA VAL A 150 1.87 -0.13 11.84
C VAL A 150 3.01 -0.05 12.84
N VAL A 151 4.15 -0.72 12.58
CA VAL A 151 5.34 -0.64 13.44
C VAL A 151 5.88 0.79 13.52
N GLY A 152 5.97 1.47 12.37
CA GLY A 152 6.40 2.87 12.31
C GLY A 152 5.49 3.79 13.12
N LEU A 153 4.17 3.67 12.95
CA LEU A 153 3.19 4.49 13.67
C LEU A 153 3.18 4.19 15.18
N THR A 154 3.34 2.93 15.56
CA THR A 154 3.40 2.51 16.97
C THR A 154 4.63 3.11 17.65
N THR A 155 5.80 3.03 17.02
CA THR A 155 7.04 3.61 17.57
C THR A 155 7.03 5.14 17.56
N ALA A 156 6.32 5.77 16.61
CA ALA A 156 6.07 7.21 16.64
C ALA A 156 5.14 7.62 17.81
N ARG A 157 4.14 6.79 18.13
CA ARG A 157 3.20 7.06 19.23
C ARG A 157 3.79 6.77 20.62
N HIS A 158 4.60 5.72 20.70
CA HIS A 158 5.23 5.21 21.91
C HIS A 158 6.75 5.13 21.71
N PRO A 159 7.49 6.24 21.93
CA PRO A 159 8.93 6.30 21.67
C PRO A 159 9.78 5.32 22.48
N THR A 160 9.24 4.80 23.60
CA THR A 160 9.88 3.78 24.43
C THR A 160 9.70 2.36 23.90
N ALA A 161 8.83 2.15 22.91
CA ALA A 161 8.62 0.84 22.30
C ALA A 161 9.83 0.40 21.48
N SER A 162 10.25 -0.85 21.63
CA SER A 162 11.39 -1.40 20.91
C SER A 162 11.04 -1.63 19.44
N LEU A 163 11.64 -0.83 18.56
CA LEU A 163 11.49 -0.95 17.11
C LEU A 163 11.90 -2.34 16.60
N SER A 164 12.98 -2.92 17.12
CA SER A 164 13.46 -4.23 16.67
C SER A 164 12.49 -5.33 17.06
N LEU A 165 12.00 -5.34 18.30
CA LEU A 165 11.02 -6.32 18.77
C LEU A 165 9.72 -6.23 17.96
N LEU A 166 9.18 -5.02 17.77
CA LEU A 166 7.95 -4.83 16.99
C LEU A 166 8.14 -5.23 15.52
N SER A 167 9.28 -4.89 14.90
CA SER A 167 9.58 -5.30 13.52
C SER A 167 9.72 -6.81 13.39
N THR A 168 10.38 -7.47 14.33
CA THR A 168 10.50 -8.93 14.36
C THR A 168 9.14 -9.59 14.55
N ALA A 169 8.33 -9.13 15.51
CA ALA A 169 7.00 -9.66 15.74
C ALA A 169 6.09 -9.49 14.51
N ALA A 170 6.10 -8.31 13.88
CA ALA A 170 5.35 -8.05 12.66
C ALA A 170 5.82 -8.95 11.50
N THR A 171 7.13 -9.13 11.33
CA THR A 171 7.68 -9.99 10.28
C THR A 171 7.30 -11.46 10.49
N LEU A 172 7.36 -11.96 11.72
CA LEU A 172 6.95 -13.33 12.06
C LEU A 172 5.45 -13.53 11.83
N LEU A 173 4.62 -12.55 12.20
CA LEU A 173 3.19 -12.59 11.93
C LEU A 173 2.91 -12.62 10.42
N CYS A 174 3.53 -11.73 9.63
CA CYS A 174 3.37 -11.74 8.19
C CYS A 174 3.87 -13.05 7.56
N ALA A 175 4.97 -13.63 8.04
CA ALA A 175 5.47 -14.92 7.57
C ALA A 175 4.50 -16.06 7.87
N LEU A 176 3.88 -16.08 9.06
CA LEU A 176 2.85 -17.05 9.43
C LEU A 176 1.61 -16.92 8.55
N VAL A 177 1.12 -15.68 8.36
CA VAL A 177 -0.03 -15.38 7.49
C VAL A 177 0.30 -15.77 6.04
N THR A 178 1.52 -15.50 5.56
CA THR A 178 2.00 -15.90 4.24
C THR A 178 1.98 -17.41 4.08
N PHE A 179 2.51 -18.16 5.05
CA PHE A 179 2.48 -19.62 5.02
C PHE A 179 1.04 -20.15 4.97
N ALA A 180 0.16 -19.63 5.81
CA ALA A 180 -1.26 -20.01 5.82
C ALA A 180 -1.97 -19.65 4.51
N TYR A 181 -1.71 -18.45 3.98
CA TYR A 181 -2.23 -17.97 2.70
C TYR A 181 -1.81 -18.87 1.54
N LEU A 182 -0.52 -19.16 1.40
CA LEU A 182 0.01 -20.00 0.32
C LEU A 182 -0.47 -21.46 0.42
N SER A 183 -0.65 -21.96 1.64
CA SER A 183 -1.16 -23.32 1.88
C SER A 183 -2.66 -23.43 1.57
N ALA A 184 -3.45 -22.44 1.99
CA ALA A 184 -4.90 -22.46 1.83
C ALA A 184 -5.39 -21.87 0.49
N ARG A 185 -4.53 -21.11 -0.22
CA ARG A 185 -4.89 -20.28 -1.39
C ARG A 185 -6.16 -19.47 -1.14
N SER A 186 -6.22 -18.81 0.02
CA SER A 186 -7.44 -18.15 0.48
C SER A 186 -7.30 -16.63 0.44
N PHE A 187 -7.96 -16.01 -0.53
CA PHE A 187 -8.12 -14.55 -0.59
C PHE A 187 -8.73 -13.98 0.70
N GLY A 188 -9.70 -14.68 1.31
CA GLY A 188 -10.36 -14.23 2.53
C GLY A 188 -9.41 -14.07 3.72
N LEU A 189 -8.39 -14.94 3.83
CA LEU A 189 -7.38 -14.86 4.88
C LEU A 189 -6.50 -13.61 4.72
N PHE A 190 -6.07 -13.32 3.49
CA PHE A 190 -5.38 -12.08 3.17
C PHE A 190 -6.28 -10.88 3.47
N PHE A 191 -7.50 -10.85 2.95
CA PHE A 191 -8.42 -9.71 3.08
C PHE A 191 -8.66 -9.33 4.55
N LEU A 192 -8.97 -10.30 5.41
CA LEU A 192 -9.24 -10.03 6.82
C LEU A 192 -8.01 -9.49 7.56
N THR A 193 -6.85 -10.10 7.33
CA THR A 193 -5.60 -9.67 7.97
C THR A 193 -5.17 -8.29 7.49
N TYR A 194 -5.19 -8.05 6.19
CA TYR A 194 -4.89 -6.74 5.60
C TYR A 194 -5.85 -5.65 6.07
N ALA A 195 -7.17 -5.92 6.07
CA ALA A 195 -8.17 -4.96 6.56
C ALA A 195 -7.93 -4.57 8.03
N SER A 196 -7.52 -5.52 8.87
CA SER A 196 -7.19 -5.24 10.27
C SER A 196 -5.95 -4.35 10.43
N LEU A 197 -4.94 -4.54 9.57
CA LEU A 197 -3.74 -3.70 9.53
C LEU A 197 -4.09 -2.29 9.05
N VAL A 198 -4.90 -2.16 7.98
CA VAL A 198 -5.35 -0.86 7.47
C VAL A 198 -6.16 -0.10 8.53
N LEU A 199 -7.07 -0.77 9.25
CA LEU A 199 -7.79 -0.16 10.37
C LEU A 199 -6.81 0.31 11.46
N SER A 200 -5.81 -0.50 11.80
CA SER A 200 -4.77 -0.13 12.76
C SER A 200 -3.96 1.09 12.31
N ILE A 201 -3.60 1.16 11.03
CA ILE A 201 -2.94 2.33 10.43
C ILE A 201 -3.82 3.58 10.57
N ALA A 202 -5.11 3.47 10.25
CA ALA A 202 -6.03 4.60 10.36
C ALA A 202 -6.17 5.09 11.82
N LEU A 203 -6.34 4.17 12.77
CA LEU A 203 -6.48 4.51 14.20
C LEU A 203 -5.19 5.10 14.78
N LEU A 204 -4.04 4.45 14.54
CA LEU A 204 -2.75 4.95 15.02
C LEU A 204 -2.36 6.25 14.34
N GLY A 205 -2.60 6.37 13.03
CA GLY A 205 -2.40 7.60 12.26
C GLY A 205 -3.23 8.75 12.82
N TRP A 206 -4.51 8.51 13.10
CA TRP A 206 -5.37 9.48 13.77
C TRP A 206 -4.83 9.88 15.15
N GLN A 207 -4.37 8.93 15.97
CA GLN A 207 -3.83 9.22 17.30
C GLN A 207 -2.52 10.01 17.25
N VAL A 208 -1.60 9.66 16.35
CA VAL A 208 -0.31 10.34 16.17
C VAL A 208 -0.52 11.77 15.68
N THR A 209 -1.41 11.95 14.71
CA THR A 209 -1.71 13.28 14.15
C THR A 209 -2.57 14.11 15.09
N SER A 210 -3.47 13.51 15.87
CA SER A 210 -4.32 14.22 16.85
C SER A 210 -3.57 14.68 18.09
N SER A 211 -2.47 14.03 18.46
CA SER A 211 -1.62 14.40 19.61
C SER A 211 -1.09 15.85 19.54
N ALA A 212 -0.96 16.49 20.71
CA ALA A 212 -0.33 17.81 20.84
C ALA A 212 1.15 17.80 20.37
N SER A 213 1.80 16.64 20.42
CA SER A 213 3.15 16.42 19.92
C SER A 213 3.24 16.21 18.40
N ALA A 214 2.12 16.29 17.66
CA ALA A 214 2.11 16.12 16.20
C ALA A 214 3.10 17.08 15.52
N PRO A 215 3.77 16.68 14.43
CA PRO A 215 4.75 17.51 13.73
C PRO A 215 4.27 18.95 13.42
N PRO A 216 5.15 19.97 13.45
CA PRO A 216 4.81 21.37 13.16
C PRO A 216 4.00 21.58 11.88
N ALA A 217 4.28 20.82 10.82
CA ALA A 217 3.53 20.88 9.56
C ALA A 217 2.05 20.54 9.75
N PHE A 218 1.74 19.49 10.52
CA PHE A 218 0.37 19.12 10.86
C PHE A 218 -0.31 20.13 11.76
N ARG A 219 0.41 20.64 12.76
CA ARG A 219 -0.13 21.68 13.64
C ARG A 219 -0.47 22.94 12.84
N ARG A 220 0.36 23.31 11.86
CA ARG A 220 0.13 24.43 10.93
C ARG A 220 -1.09 24.20 10.02
N CYS A 221 -1.23 23.02 9.43
CA CYS A 221 -2.44 22.68 8.66
C CYS A 221 -3.70 22.73 9.54
N ARG A 222 -3.65 22.16 10.76
CA ARG A 222 -4.77 22.19 11.70
C ARG A 222 -5.13 23.60 12.13
N SER A 223 -4.14 24.46 12.39
CA SER A 223 -4.40 25.85 12.77
C SER A 223 -5.03 26.63 11.62
N LEU A 224 -4.58 26.40 10.37
CA LEU A 224 -5.16 27.03 9.18
C LEU A 224 -6.61 26.59 8.97
N TYR A 225 -6.90 25.28 9.07
CA TYR A 225 -8.26 24.75 8.96
C TYR A 225 -9.20 25.32 10.03
N ARG A 226 -8.76 25.37 11.30
CA ARG A 226 -9.54 25.96 12.39
C ARG A 226 -9.74 27.47 12.25
N ALA A 227 -8.88 28.17 11.53
CA ALA A 227 -9.04 29.59 11.26
C ALA A 227 -9.99 29.87 10.07
N SER A 228 -10.29 28.85 9.26
CA SER A 228 -11.18 28.95 8.10
C SER A 228 -12.63 28.48 8.35
N VAL A 229 -12.90 27.90 9.52
CA VAL A 229 -14.23 27.44 9.97
C VAL A 229 -14.68 28.34 11.11
#